data_AF-A0A7S2PQK7-F1
#
_entry.id   AF-A0A7S2PQK7-F1
#
_cell.length_a   1.000
_cell.length_b   1.000
_cell.length_c   1.000
_cell.angle_alpha   90.00
_cell.angle_beta   90.00
_cell.angle_gamma   90.00
#
_symmetry.space_group_name_H-M   'P 1'
#
loop_
_entity.id
_entity.type
_entity.pdbx_description
1 polymer ?
#
loop_
_entity_poly.entity_id
_entity_poly.type
_entity_poly.pdbx_seq_one_letter_code
_entity_poly.pdbx_strand_id
1 'polypeptide(L)'
;CVGLASLALSLVTVFSDFSEGYSMVKTSMSIAGSDKDKRVHCSMLMITYGMINIWKEPIQAILPQLKDVYNMSLKYGLIDNALASGMLHAYRAFFTGSLLKPFSKEVALFMRNNSERHKRRLMHLSVLSLSNGISCLRGNSSGPQYVDEFITEEHLAEALRNKEFAACEVMFAIKMMCSFIFRRLDEIKATVRQYLELFERQGRASAQFVNIYRLFYGGLLSLHYYRESQDQFWLDRAEHAIQKMEVWTAESVWNFENKLFLLQAERHYAFGEMDRAAEKYKLAQESSKKHRFVHEEALACEL
;
A
#
# COMPACT_ATOMS: atom_id res chain seq x y z
N CYS A 1 22.90 -16.58 -5.33
CA CYS A 1 21.63 -15.97 -5.76
C CYS A 1 20.79 -15.45 -4.58
N VAL A 2 20.25 -16.31 -3.70
CA VAL A 2 19.37 -15.85 -2.60
C VAL A 2 20.07 -14.88 -1.64
N GLY A 3 21.34 -15.10 -1.28
CA GLY A 3 22.10 -14.17 -0.43
C GLY A 3 22.21 -12.75 -1.02
N LEU A 4 22.38 -12.61 -2.33
CA LEU A 4 22.38 -11.31 -3.03
C LEU A 4 20.99 -10.66 -2.97
N ALA A 5 19.91 -11.44 -3.12
CA ALA A 5 18.56 -10.91 -3.00
C ALA A 5 18.24 -10.46 -1.56
N SER A 6 18.72 -11.20 -0.55
CA SER A 6 18.58 -10.80 0.86
C SER A 6 19.37 -9.52 1.17
N LEU A 7 20.60 -9.38 0.65
CA LEU A 7 21.35 -8.13 0.80
C LEU A 7 20.63 -6.96 0.09
N ALA A 8 20.00 -7.23 -1.06
CA ALA A 8 19.28 -6.22 -1.82
C ALA A 8 18.06 -5.74 -1.06
N LEU A 9 17.39 -6.67 -0.37
CA LEU A 9 16.30 -6.35 0.53
C LEU A 9 16.79 -5.42 1.66
N SER A 10 17.96 -5.67 2.25
CA SER A 10 18.52 -4.79 3.29
C SER A 10 18.87 -3.40 2.75
N LEU A 11 19.45 -3.29 1.54
CA LEU A 11 19.68 -2.00 0.88
C LEU A 11 18.40 -1.19 0.76
N VAL A 12 17.34 -1.83 0.28
CA VAL A 12 16.03 -1.18 0.09
C VAL A 12 15.34 -0.85 1.42
N THR A 13 15.36 -1.76 2.41
CA THR A 13 14.55 -1.64 3.63
C THR A 13 15.22 -0.85 4.75
N VAL A 14 16.54 -0.99 4.89
CA VAL A 14 17.31 -0.35 5.96
C VAL A 14 17.93 0.95 5.46
N PHE A 15 18.67 0.86 4.34
CA PHE A 15 19.47 1.96 3.82
C PHE A 15 18.70 2.90 2.88
N SER A 16 17.53 2.47 2.39
CA SER A 16 16.76 3.19 1.38
C SER A 16 17.54 3.41 0.08
N ASP A 17 18.48 2.52 -0.23
CA ASP A 17 19.21 2.51 -1.50
C ASP A 17 18.46 1.62 -2.50
N PHE A 18 17.51 2.24 -3.18
CA PHE A 18 16.63 1.56 -4.14
C PHE A 18 17.34 1.21 -5.43
N SER A 19 18.31 2.03 -5.85
CA SER A 19 19.04 1.84 -7.11
C SER A 19 20.01 0.67 -7.01
N GLU A 20 20.82 0.61 -5.95
CA GLU A 20 21.75 -0.51 -5.75
C GLU A 20 20.99 -1.81 -5.44
N GLY A 21 19.94 -1.73 -4.62
CA GLY A 21 19.05 -2.86 -4.35
C GLY A 21 18.46 -3.45 -5.65
N TYR A 22 17.99 -2.61 -6.57
CA TYR A 22 17.46 -3.03 -7.86
C TYR A 22 18.52 -3.64 -8.78
N SER A 23 19.69 -3.00 -8.90
CA SER A 23 20.83 -3.50 -9.68
C SER A 23 21.25 -4.91 -9.21
N MET A 24 21.31 -5.10 -7.90
CA MET A 24 21.73 -6.37 -7.32
C MET A 24 20.72 -7.50 -7.52
N VAL A 25 19.41 -7.24 -7.47
CA VAL A 25 18.43 -8.29 -7.83
C VAL A 25 18.43 -8.61 -9.32
N LYS A 26 18.65 -7.64 -10.20
CA LYS A 26 18.81 -7.92 -11.64
C LYS A 26 20.02 -8.83 -11.90
N THR A 27 21.13 -8.57 -11.21
CA THR A 27 22.31 -9.42 -11.25
C THR A 27 22.01 -10.82 -10.69
N SER A 28 21.34 -10.90 -9.54
CA SER A 28 20.94 -12.18 -8.93
C SER A 28 20.02 -13.00 -9.84
N MET A 29 19.07 -12.37 -10.53
CA MET A 29 18.19 -13.04 -11.50
C MET A 29 18.95 -13.56 -12.71
N SER A 30 19.91 -12.80 -13.25
CA SER A 30 20.76 -13.23 -14.36
C SER A 30 21.55 -14.50 -14.01
N ILE A 31 22.16 -14.53 -12.82
CA ILE A 31 22.91 -15.70 -12.33
C ILE A 31 21.95 -16.89 -12.13
N ALA A 32 20.78 -16.66 -11.54
CA ALA A 32 19.82 -17.72 -11.26
C ALA A 32 19.08 -18.28 -12.47
N GLY A 33 19.13 -17.60 -13.63
CA GLY A 33 18.62 -18.14 -14.90
C GLY A 33 19.26 -19.49 -15.28
N SER A 34 20.44 -19.78 -14.73
CA SER A 34 21.15 -21.06 -14.87
C SER A 34 20.90 -22.08 -13.73
N ASP A 35 20.14 -21.71 -12.70
CA ASP A 35 20.05 -22.51 -11.47
C ASP A 35 19.01 -23.64 -11.61
N LYS A 36 19.41 -24.88 -11.25
CA LYS A 36 18.54 -26.06 -11.34
C LYS A 36 17.53 -26.11 -10.19
N ASP A 37 17.81 -25.45 -9.07
CA ASP A 37 16.92 -25.47 -7.90
C ASP A 37 15.78 -24.44 -8.02
N LYS A 38 14.60 -24.96 -8.36
CA LYS A 38 13.38 -24.16 -8.51
C LYS A 38 12.88 -23.54 -7.20
N ARG A 39 13.26 -24.08 -6.02
CA ARG A 39 12.89 -23.50 -4.72
C ARG A 39 13.67 -22.23 -4.43
N VAL A 40 14.98 -22.27 -4.66
CA VAL A 40 15.89 -21.12 -4.51
C VAL A 40 15.47 -19.99 -5.45
N HIS A 41 15.16 -20.33 -6.70
CA HIS A 41 14.63 -19.38 -7.67
C HIS A 41 13.33 -18.73 -7.19
N CYS A 42 12.39 -19.52 -6.68
CA CYS A 42 11.11 -19.02 -6.18
C CYS A 42 11.25 -18.01 -5.02
N SER A 43 12.09 -18.31 -4.02
CA SER A 43 12.35 -17.39 -2.90
C SER A 43 12.98 -16.07 -3.37
N MET A 44 13.87 -16.12 -4.35
CA MET A 44 14.49 -14.90 -4.89
C MET A 44 13.51 -14.06 -5.71
N LEU A 45 12.62 -14.68 -6.50
CA LEU A 45 11.56 -13.95 -7.19
C LEU A 45 10.57 -13.30 -6.20
N MET A 46 10.29 -13.96 -5.07
CA MET A 46 9.46 -13.38 -4.01
C MET A 46 10.07 -12.08 -3.47
N ILE A 47 11.37 -12.05 -3.17
CA ILE A 47 12.04 -10.81 -2.70
C ILE A 47 12.02 -9.74 -3.80
N THR A 48 12.36 -10.13 -5.03
CA THR A 48 12.50 -9.21 -6.17
C THR A 48 11.19 -8.51 -6.50
N TYR A 49 10.14 -9.28 -6.83
CA TYR A 49 8.84 -8.73 -7.15
C TYR A 49 8.10 -8.26 -5.90
N GLY A 50 8.36 -8.87 -4.75
CA GLY A 50 7.68 -8.60 -3.49
C GLY A 50 8.14 -7.34 -2.77
N MET A 51 9.37 -6.88 -2.95
CA MET A 51 9.90 -5.76 -2.15
C MET A 51 10.70 -4.73 -2.95
N ILE A 52 11.27 -5.10 -4.10
CA ILE A 52 12.30 -4.28 -4.74
C ILE A 52 11.78 -3.61 -6.02
N ASN A 53 11.13 -4.36 -6.90
CA ASN A 53 10.72 -3.81 -8.21
C ASN A 53 9.72 -2.65 -8.10
N ILE A 54 8.95 -2.53 -7.01
CA ILE A 54 8.00 -1.41 -6.82
C ILE A 54 8.67 -0.03 -6.88
N TRP A 55 9.97 0.03 -6.60
CA TRP A 55 10.71 1.28 -6.59
C TRP A 55 11.17 1.70 -7.98
N LYS A 56 11.12 0.82 -8.98
CA LYS A 56 11.68 1.07 -10.32
C LYS A 56 10.76 0.67 -11.49
N GLU A 57 9.83 -0.24 -11.27
CA GLU A 57 8.95 -0.79 -12.29
C GLU A 57 7.48 -0.46 -12.01
N PRO A 58 6.64 -0.28 -13.04
CA PRO A 58 5.20 -0.09 -12.89
C PRO A 58 4.55 -1.17 -12.02
N ILE A 59 3.83 -0.80 -10.96
CA ILE A 59 3.23 -1.80 -10.04
C ILE A 59 2.27 -2.73 -10.77
N GLN A 60 1.50 -2.21 -11.73
CA GLN A 60 0.58 -3.02 -12.55
C GLN A 60 1.31 -4.10 -13.35
N ALA A 61 2.56 -3.83 -13.75
CA ALA A 61 3.41 -4.78 -14.46
C ALA A 61 4.12 -5.77 -13.53
N ILE A 62 4.01 -5.64 -12.20
CA ILE A 62 4.57 -6.57 -11.18
C ILE A 62 3.48 -7.54 -10.67
N LEU A 63 2.19 -7.14 -10.74
CA LEU A 63 1.07 -7.91 -10.21
C LEU A 63 0.99 -9.35 -10.77
N PRO A 64 1.10 -9.59 -12.10
CA PRO A 64 1.08 -10.95 -12.65
C PRO A 64 2.23 -11.82 -12.13
N GLN A 65 3.43 -11.25 -11.97
CA GLN A 65 4.63 -11.96 -11.55
C GLN A 65 4.52 -12.40 -10.09
N LEU A 66 3.91 -11.58 -9.22
CA LEU A 66 3.61 -12.01 -7.85
C LEU A 66 2.63 -13.19 -7.82
N LYS A 67 1.65 -13.20 -8.71
CA LYS A 67 0.70 -14.31 -8.85
C LYS A 67 1.38 -15.57 -9.37
N ASP A 68 2.32 -15.44 -10.28
CA ASP A 68 3.17 -16.55 -10.74
C ASP A 68 4.06 -17.08 -9.62
N VAL A 69 4.66 -16.19 -8.82
CA VAL A 69 5.44 -16.58 -7.64
C VAL A 69 4.56 -17.31 -6.62
N TYR A 70 3.33 -16.87 -6.39
CA TYR A 70 2.36 -17.56 -5.54
C TYR A 70 2.10 -18.99 -6.02
N ASN A 71 1.72 -19.14 -7.29
CA ASN A 71 1.42 -20.45 -7.89
C ASN A 71 2.65 -21.37 -7.88
N MET A 72 3.82 -20.82 -8.18
CA MET A 72 5.09 -21.54 -8.16
C MET A 72 5.47 -21.98 -6.74
N SER A 73 5.26 -21.12 -5.74
CA SER A 73 5.49 -21.42 -4.32
C SER A 73 4.61 -22.58 -3.85
N LEU A 74 3.32 -22.56 -4.22
CA LEU A 74 2.40 -23.68 -3.93
C LEU A 74 2.87 -24.97 -4.59
N LYS A 75 3.23 -24.92 -5.88
CA LYS A 75 3.70 -26.10 -6.64
C LYS A 75 4.91 -26.78 -6.00
N TYR A 76 5.82 -26.01 -5.41
CA TYR A 76 7.03 -26.55 -4.78
C TYR A 76 6.92 -26.73 -3.26
N GLY A 77 5.74 -26.53 -2.67
CA GLY A 77 5.50 -26.70 -1.23
C GLY A 77 6.12 -25.61 -0.34
N LEU A 78 6.47 -24.45 -0.91
CA LEU A 78 6.99 -23.29 -0.17
C LEU A 78 5.83 -22.46 0.38
N ILE A 79 5.19 -22.96 1.44
CA ILE A 79 3.92 -22.39 1.90
C ILE A 79 4.07 -20.96 2.40
N ASP A 80 5.14 -20.62 3.12
CA ASP A 80 5.36 -19.25 3.62
C ASP A 80 5.56 -18.25 2.47
N ASN A 81 6.30 -18.64 1.43
CA ASN A 81 6.45 -17.82 0.23
C ASN A 81 5.11 -17.65 -0.50
N ALA A 82 4.30 -18.71 -0.58
CA ALA A 82 2.98 -18.63 -1.19
C ALA A 82 2.10 -17.64 -0.42
N LEU A 83 2.04 -17.74 0.90
CA LEU A 83 1.29 -16.80 1.73
C LEU A 83 1.77 -15.37 1.52
N ALA A 84 3.07 -15.12 1.64
CA ALA A 84 3.66 -13.80 1.51
C ALA A 84 3.39 -13.19 0.13
N SER A 85 3.65 -13.94 -0.96
CA SER A 85 3.43 -13.45 -2.33
C SER A 85 1.96 -13.22 -2.65
N GLY A 86 1.05 -14.09 -2.18
CA GLY A 86 -0.39 -13.91 -2.35
C GLY A 86 -0.93 -12.69 -1.60
N MET A 87 -0.45 -12.45 -0.38
CA MET A 87 -0.80 -11.25 0.40
C MET A 87 -0.26 -9.97 -0.26
N LEU A 88 1.01 -9.97 -0.69
CA LEU A 88 1.60 -8.83 -1.40
C LEU A 88 0.86 -8.53 -2.71
N HIS A 89 0.48 -9.57 -3.45
CA HIS A 89 -0.37 -9.43 -4.64
C HIS A 89 -1.71 -8.77 -4.27
N ALA A 90 -2.39 -9.26 -3.23
CA ALA A 90 -3.69 -8.75 -2.82
C ALA A 90 -3.64 -7.28 -2.38
N TYR A 91 -2.67 -6.87 -1.57
CA TYR A 91 -2.51 -5.46 -1.19
C TYR A 91 -2.29 -4.57 -2.41
N ARG A 92 -1.41 -4.98 -3.30
CA ARG A 92 -1.09 -4.21 -4.51
C ARG A 92 -2.30 -4.09 -5.40
N ALA A 93 -2.98 -5.20 -5.66
CA ALA A 93 -4.17 -5.22 -6.50
C ALA A 93 -5.24 -4.27 -5.95
N PHE A 94 -5.44 -4.26 -4.62
CA PHE A 94 -6.38 -3.34 -3.97
C PHE A 94 -5.96 -1.87 -4.12
N PHE A 95 -4.76 -1.51 -3.68
CA PHE A 95 -4.31 -0.12 -3.64
C PHE A 95 -3.94 0.45 -5.00
N THR A 96 -3.74 -0.37 -6.04
CA THR A 96 -3.60 0.10 -7.43
C THR A 96 -4.89 0.06 -8.23
N GLY A 97 -6.04 -0.17 -7.59
CA GLY A 97 -7.36 -0.03 -8.21
C GLY A 97 -7.74 -1.16 -9.16
N SER A 98 -7.39 -2.41 -8.84
CA SER A 98 -7.89 -3.57 -9.59
C SER A 98 -9.42 -3.64 -9.53
N LEU A 99 -10.03 -4.14 -10.60
CA LEU A 99 -11.49 -4.26 -10.70
C LEU A 99 -12.05 -5.08 -9.52
N LEU A 100 -12.91 -4.46 -8.70
CA LEU A 100 -13.34 -5.01 -7.41
C LEU A 100 -14.11 -6.33 -7.54
N LYS A 101 -14.90 -6.53 -8.59
CA LYS A 101 -15.73 -7.74 -8.79
C LYS A 101 -14.91 -9.02 -9.04
N PRO A 102 -13.97 -9.06 -10.01
CA PRO A 102 -13.07 -10.22 -10.13
C PRO A 102 -12.13 -10.33 -8.93
N PHE A 103 -11.62 -9.20 -8.42
CA PHE A 103 -10.69 -9.19 -7.30
C PHE A 103 -11.30 -9.73 -6.00
N SER A 104 -12.57 -9.44 -5.70
CA SER A 104 -13.25 -10.00 -4.51
C SER A 104 -13.30 -11.52 -4.54
N LYS A 105 -13.46 -12.13 -5.72
CA LYS A 105 -13.47 -13.59 -5.88
C LYS A 105 -12.08 -14.17 -5.63
N GLU A 106 -11.03 -13.49 -6.09
CA GLU A 106 -9.65 -13.88 -5.87
C GLU A 106 -9.27 -13.84 -4.40
N VAL A 107 -9.62 -12.76 -3.69
CA VAL A 107 -9.42 -12.64 -2.23
C VAL A 107 -10.17 -13.73 -1.47
N ALA A 108 -11.44 -13.98 -1.80
CA ALA A 108 -12.22 -15.04 -1.16
C ALA A 108 -11.63 -16.44 -1.37
N LEU A 109 -11.14 -16.73 -2.59
CA LEU A 109 -10.46 -17.99 -2.90
C LEU A 109 -9.15 -18.12 -2.10
N PHE A 110 -8.34 -17.06 -2.04
CA PHE A 110 -7.12 -17.03 -1.25
C PHE A 110 -7.40 -17.29 0.23
N MET A 111 -8.43 -16.67 0.81
CA MET A 111 -8.83 -16.92 2.20
C MET A 111 -9.26 -18.37 2.43
N ARG A 112 -10.09 -18.91 1.53
CA ARG A 112 -10.58 -20.30 1.62
C ARG A 112 -9.44 -21.31 1.57
N ASN A 113 -8.46 -21.10 0.69
CA ASN A 113 -7.33 -22.02 0.52
C ASN A 113 -6.31 -21.94 1.68
N ASN A 114 -6.40 -20.92 2.54
CA ASN A 114 -5.45 -20.67 3.62
C ASN A 114 -6.15 -20.57 4.99
N SER A 115 -7.31 -21.21 5.15
CA SER A 115 -8.23 -21.06 6.27
C SER A 115 -7.78 -21.65 7.61
N GLU A 116 -6.51 -22.05 7.77
CA GLU A 116 -5.95 -22.51 9.05
C GLU A 116 -5.73 -21.33 10.01
N ARG A 117 -6.84 -20.73 10.46
CA ARG A 117 -6.92 -19.41 11.12
C ARG A 117 -6.01 -19.28 12.34
N HIS A 118 -5.90 -20.33 13.14
CA HIS A 118 -5.16 -20.29 14.41
C HIS A 118 -3.64 -20.27 14.24
N LYS A 119 -3.10 -20.86 13.15
CA LYS A 119 -1.65 -20.88 12.90
C LYS A 119 -1.18 -19.64 12.11
N ARG A 120 -2.11 -18.84 11.57
CA ARG A 120 -1.83 -17.80 10.56
C ARG A 120 -2.66 -16.52 10.79
N ARG A 121 -2.77 -16.09 12.06
CA ARG A 121 -3.58 -14.94 12.50
C ARG A 121 -3.27 -13.65 11.73
N LEU A 122 -1.99 -13.27 11.64
CA LEU A 122 -1.55 -12.06 10.92
C LEU A 122 -2.05 -12.02 9.47
N MET A 123 -1.93 -13.15 8.76
CA MET A 123 -2.39 -13.32 7.38
C MET A 123 -3.91 -13.22 7.28
N HIS A 124 -4.61 -13.85 8.22
CA HIS A 124 -6.07 -13.82 8.26
C HIS A 124 -6.59 -12.39 8.46
N LEU A 125 -6.07 -11.66 9.46
CA LEU A 125 -6.45 -10.27 9.73
C LEU A 125 -6.21 -9.40 8.50
N SER A 126 -5.01 -9.47 7.95
CA SER A 126 -4.58 -8.75 6.75
C SER A 126 -5.51 -8.89 5.56
N VAL A 127 -5.94 -10.12 5.25
CA VAL A 127 -6.79 -10.39 4.09
C VAL A 127 -8.26 -10.09 4.40
N LEU A 128 -8.69 -10.29 5.65
CA LEU A 128 -10.02 -9.88 6.10
C LEU A 128 -10.20 -8.36 5.95
N SER A 129 -9.19 -7.56 6.30
CA SER A 129 -9.23 -6.10 6.12
C SER A 129 -9.40 -5.70 4.65
N LEU A 130 -8.73 -6.41 3.73
CA LEU A 130 -8.93 -6.22 2.29
C LEU A 130 -10.35 -6.58 1.86
N SER A 131 -10.87 -7.72 2.30
CA SER A 131 -12.25 -8.13 2.00
C SER A 131 -13.25 -7.08 2.48
N ASN A 132 -13.05 -6.53 3.67
CA ASN A 132 -13.89 -5.47 4.23
C ASN A 132 -13.77 -4.16 3.41
N GLY A 133 -12.56 -3.76 3.03
CA GLY A 133 -12.33 -2.61 2.15
C GLY A 133 -13.00 -2.78 0.78
N ILE A 134 -12.92 -3.96 0.16
CA ILE A 134 -13.58 -4.25 -1.11
C ILE A 134 -15.10 -4.16 -0.97
N SER A 135 -15.67 -4.72 0.10
CA SER A 135 -17.11 -4.63 0.37
C SER A 135 -17.56 -3.19 0.55
N CYS A 136 -16.78 -2.38 1.29
CA CYS A 136 -16.99 -0.95 1.48
C CYS A 136 -17.03 -0.21 0.13
N LEU A 137 -16.00 -0.39 -0.71
CA LEU A 137 -15.90 0.28 -2.02
C LEU A 137 -16.97 -0.17 -3.03
N ARG A 138 -17.51 -1.39 -2.89
CA ARG A 138 -18.56 -1.91 -3.79
C ARG A 138 -19.97 -1.43 -3.46
N GLY A 139 -20.18 -0.83 -2.28
CA GLY A 139 -21.54 -0.60 -1.76
C GLY A 139 -22.32 -1.90 -1.49
N ASN A 140 -21.64 -3.05 -1.49
CA ASN A 140 -22.25 -4.37 -1.24
C ASN A 140 -22.14 -4.69 0.25
N SER A 141 -22.90 -3.99 1.09
CA SER A 141 -23.20 -4.41 2.45
C SER A 141 -24.35 -5.41 2.46
N SER A 142 -24.18 -6.56 1.81
CA SER A 142 -25.19 -7.63 1.78
C SER A 142 -25.13 -8.48 3.06
N GLY A 143 -25.53 -7.87 4.17
CA GLY A 143 -25.75 -8.48 5.48
C GLY A 143 -26.52 -7.50 6.39
N PRO A 144 -27.35 -7.97 7.34
CA PRO A 144 -28.30 -7.15 8.11
C PRO A 144 -27.67 -6.25 9.17
N GLN A 145 -26.42 -5.82 8.97
CA GLN A 145 -25.74 -4.82 9.77
C GLN A 145 -25.32 -3.71 8.82
N TYR A 146 -25.90 -2.54 9.02
CA TYR A 146 -25.25 -1.28 8.68
C TYR A 146 -23.78 -1.37 9.12
N VAL A 147 -22.84 -1.30 8.17
CA VAL A 147 -21.41 -1.30 8.51
C VAL A 147 -20.97 0.15 8.64
N ASP A 148 -21.32 0.75 9.78
CA ASP A 148 -20.63 1.94 10.28
C ASP A 148 -19.16 1.62 10.64
N GLU A 149 -18.74 0.35 10.65
CA GLU A 149 -17.48 -0.01 11.27
C GLU A 149 -16.81 -1.25 10.63
N PHE A 150 -16.37 -1.15 9.37
CA PHE A 150 -15.69 -2.27 8.68
C PHE A 150 -14.28 -2.53 9.22
N ILE A 151 -13.65 -1.47 9.77
CA ILE A 151 -12.43 -1.47 10.57
C ILE A 151 -12.67 -0.49 11.73
N THR A 152 -12.81 -1.03 12.93
CA THR A 152 -13.12 -0.27 14.15
C THR A 152 -11.84 0.10 14.88
N GLU A 153 -11.94 1.04 15.82
CA GLU A 153 -10.82 1.33 16.73
C GLU A 153 -10.44 0.12 17.57
N GLU A 154 -11.41 -0.70 17.95
CA GLU A 154 -11.14 -1.91 18.73
C GLU A 154 -10.32 -2.93 17.92
N HIS A 155 -10.60 -3.09 16.62
CA HIS A 155 -9.80 -3.96 15.77
C HIS A 155 -8.34 -3.47 15.68
N LEU A 156 -8.14 -2.16 15.51
CA LEU A 156 -6.80 -1.57 15.46
C LEU A 156 -6.06 -1.70 16.81
N ALA A 157 -6.75 -1.41 17.91
CA ALA A 157 -6.22 -1.54 19.27
C ALA A 157 -5.87 -3.00 19.60
N GLU A 158 -6.71 -3.96 19.20
CA GLU A 158 -6.45 -5.39 19.36
C GLU A 158 -5.18 -5.82 18.61
N ALA A 159 -5.02 -5.41 17.35
CA ALA A 159 -3.82 -5.69 16.58
C ALA A 159 -2.56 -5.15 17.27
N LEU A 160 -2.62 -3.93 17.81
CA LEU A 160 -1.50 -3.35 18.57
C LEU A 160 -1.20 -4.10 19.86
N ARG A 161 -2.22 -4.47 20.65
CA ARG A 161 -2.04 -5.27 21.89
C ARG A 161 -1.35 -6.61 21.61
N ASN A 162 -1.64 -7.21 20.45
CA ASN A 162 -1.02 -8.45 20.00
C ASN A 162 0.32 -8.26 19.26
N LYS A 163 0.83 -7.03 19.16
CA LYS A 163 2.07 -6.68 18.42
C LYS A 163 1.99 -7.01 16.92
N GLU A 164 0.79 -7.02 16.35
CA GLU A 164 0.50 -7.32 14.94
C GLU A 164 0.55 -6.04 14.09
N PHE A 165 1.67 -5.31 14.17
CA PHE A 165 1.81 -3.97 13.59
C PHE A 165 1.55 -3.90 12.08
N ALA A 166 1.99 -4.90 11.31
CA ALA A 166 1.75 -4.95 9.87
C ALA A 166 0.24 -5.07 9.53
N ALA A 167 -0.52 -5.86 10.29
CA ALA A 167 -1.97 -5.95 10.10
C ALA A 167 -2.64 -4.63 10.51
N CYS A 168 -2.22 -4.02 11.62
CA CYS A 168 -2.70 -2.71 12.05
C CYS A 168 -2.45 -1.64 10.97
N GLU A 169 -1.26 -1.63 10.35
CA GLU A 169 -0.90 -0.66 9.31
C GLU A 169 -1.79 -0.81 8.08
N VAL A 170 -2.02 -2.05 7.63
CA VAL A 170 -2.92 -2.37 6.51
C VAL A 170 -4.34 -1.92 6.82
N MET A 171 -4.84 -2.27 7.99
CA MET A 171 -6.19 -1.90 8.41
C MET A 171 -6.37 -0.38 8.43
N PHE A 172 -5.41 0.32 9.03
CA PHE A 172 -5.44 1.76 9.13
C PHE A 172 -5.34 2.43 7.75
N ALA A 173 -4.48 1.94 6.85
CA ALA A 173 -4.37 2.45 5.48
C ALA A 173 -5.67 2.27 4.69
N ILE A 174 -6.34 1.12 4.81
CA ILE A 174 -7.65 0.88 4.17
C ILE A 174 -8.72 1.79 4.78
N LYS A 175 -8.75 1.95 6.11
CA LYS A 175 -9.69 2.84 6.81
C LYS A 175 -9.55 4.28 6.29
N MET A 176 -8.33 4.82 6.24
CA MET A 176 -8.06 6.15 5.69
C MET A 176 -8.50 6.28 4.23
N MET A 177 -8.13 5.31 3.38
CA MET A 177 -8.51 5.31 1.97
C MET A 177 -10.03 5.38 1.78
N CYS A 178 -10.77 4.45 2.40
CA CYS A 178 -12.23 4.40 2.25
C CYS A 178 -12.90 5.65 2.83
N SER A 179 -12.51 6.09 4.03
CA SER A 179 -13.06 7.30 4.65
C SER A 179 -12.79 8.54 3.81
N PHE A 180 -11.62 8.63 3.18
CA PHE A 180 -11.30 9.74 2.27
C PHE A 180 -12.20 9.73 1.03
N ILE A 181 -12.30 8.57 0.35
CA ILE A 181 -13.15 8.39 -0.85
C ILE A 181 -14.62 8.67 -0.55
N PHE A 182 -15.13 8.27 0.61
CA PHE A 182 -16.53 8.49 1.00
C PHE A 182 -16.77 9.80 1.77
N ARG A 183 -15.77 10.68 1.88
CA ARG A 183 -15.84 11.97 2.58
C ARG A 183 -16.27 11.88 4.05
N ARG A 184 -15.96 10.76 4.72
CA ARG A 184 -16.21 10.53 6.16
C ARG A 184 -15.01 10.98 6.99
N LEU A 185 -14.64 12.25 6.85
CA LEU A 185 -13.37 12.79 7.35
C LEU A 185 -13.47 13.10 8.85
N ASP A 186 -14.57 13.69 9.31
CA ASP A 186 -14.76 14.04 10.72
C ASP A 186 -14.72 12.82 11.64
N GLU A 187 -15.32 11.72 11.21
CA GLU A 187 -15.45 10.47 11.97
C GLU A 187 -14.11 9.84 12.35
N ILE A 188 -13.05 10.08 11.57
CA ILE A 188 -11.76 9.41 11.74
C ILE A 188 -10.64 10.33 12.24
N LYS A 189 -10.90 11.62 12.49
CA LYS A 189 -9.86 12.61 12.83
C LYS A 189 -9.04 12.22 14.06
N ALA A 190 -9.71 11.80 15.12
CA ALA A 190 -9.06 11.36 16.36
C ALA A 190 -8.18 10.13 16.14
N THR A 191 -8.71 9.12 15.44
CA THR A 191 -7.98 7.92 15.01
C THR A 191 -6.75 8.29 14.21
N VAL A 192 -6.91 9.14 13.19
CA VAL A 192 -5.81 9.50 12.30
C VAL A 192 -4.68 10.14 13.08
N ARG A 193 -4.99 11.08 14.00
CA ARG A 193 -3.98 11.70 14.86
C ARG A 193 -3.22 10.66 15.69
N GLN A 194 -3.95 9.81 16.41
CA GLN A 194 -3.38 8.79 17.28
C GLN A 194 -2.46 7.82 16.53
N TYR A 195 -2.92 7.27 15.41
CA TYR A 195 -2.18 6.23 14.69
C TYR A 195 -1.03 6.80 13.86
N LEU A 196 -1.13 8.02 13.32
CA LEU A 196 0.03 8.66 12.68
C LEU A 196 1.18 8.91 13.66
N GLU A 197 0.88 9.37 14.88
CA GLU A 197 1.89 9.51 15.94
C GLU A 197 2.52 8.16 16.32
N LEU A 198 1.70 7.11 16.43
CA LEU A 198 2.16 5.77 16.78
C LEU A 198 3.13 5.22 15.72
N PHE A 199 2.77 5.30 14.44
CA PHE A 199 3.60 4.76 13.36
C PHE A 199 4.88 5.58 13.12
N GLU A 200 4.90 6.87 13.46
CA GLU A 200 6.14 7.64 13.44
C GLU A 200 7.09 7.21 14.55
N ARG A 201 6.60 7.10 15.80
CA ARG A 201 7.42 6.72 16.96
C ARG A 201 8.04 5.34 16.83
N GLN A 202 7.36 4.43 16.13
CA GLN A 202 7.81 3.06 16.00
C GLN A 202 9.09 2.92 15.15
N GLY A 203 9.43 3.90 14.32
CA GLY A 203 10.62 3.83 13.47
C GLY A 203 10.55 2.72 12.41
N ARG A 204 11.55 2.70 11.52
CA ARG A 204 11.56 1.94 10.26
C ARG A 204 11.49 0.41 10.45
N ALA A 205 10.30 -0.14 10.40
CA ALA A 205 10.04 -1.51 9.93
C ALA A 205 8.55 -1.64 9.62
N SER A 206 8.13 -1.18 8.44
CA SER A 206 6.74 -1.28 8.01
C SER A 206 6.68 -1.88 6.62
N ALA A 207 5.54 -2.48 6.27
CA ALA A 207 5.34 -3.11 4.98
C ALA A 207 5.47 -2.02 3.91
N GLN A 208 6.65 -1.93 3.26
CA GLN A 208 7.05 -0.79 2.43
C GLN A 208 5.97 -0.34 1.46
N PHE A 209 5.23 -1.30 0.90
CA PHE A 209 4.14 -1.02 -0.01
C PHE A 209 2.93 -0.34 0.66
N VAL A 210 2.45 -0.86 1.79
CA VAL A 210 1.29 -0.32 2.52
C VAL A 210 1.61 1.05 3.08
N ASN A 211 2.85 1.26 3.52
CA ASN A 211 3.35 2.54 3.99
C ASN A 211 3.16 3.67 2.97
N ILE A 212 3.32 3.39 1.67
CA ILE A 212 3.11 4.38 0.61
C ILE A 212 1.69 4.94 0.69
N TYR A 213 0.70 4.07 0.79
CA TYR A 213 -0.71 4.46 0.84
C TYR A 213 -1.11 5.03 2.19
N ARG A 214 -0.48 4.58 3.28
CA ARG A 214 -0.62 5.20 4.60
C ARG A 214 -0.16 6.66 4.58
N LEU A 215 1.01 6.94 3.99
CA LEU A 215 1.53 8.30 3.85
C LEU A 215 0.72 9.13 2.87
N PHE A 216 0.28 8.55 1.75
CA PHE A 216 -0.54 9.25 0.77
C PHE A 216 -1.88 9.72 1.36
N TYR A 217 -2.72 8.79 1.82
CA TYR A 217 -4.02 9.14 2.38
C TYR A 217 -3.88 9.89 3.72
N GLY A 218 -2.88 9.55 4.53
CA GLY A 218 -2.56 10.31 5.74
C GLY A 218 -2.18 11.76 5.46
N GLY A 219 -1.42 12.03 4.39
CA GLY A 219 -1.07 13.38 3.95
C GLY A 219 -2.28 14.16 3.46
N LEU A 220 -3.14 13.55 2.64
CA LEU A 220 -4.40 14.18 2.16
C LEU A 220 -5.33 14.53 3.33
N LEU A 221 -5.53 13.59 4.26
CA LEU A 221 -6.33 13.82 5.47
C LEU A 221 -5.73 14.93 6.34
N SER A 222 -4.40 14.94 6.49
CA SER A 222 -3.72 15.97 7.26
C SER A 222 -3.90 17.36 6.64
N LEU A 223 -3.79 17.49 5.32
CA LEU A 223 -4.04 18.77 4.63
C LEU A 223 -5.48 19.24 4.83
N HIS A 224 -6.45 18.34 4.75
CA HIS A 224 -7.83 18.65 5.06
C HIS A 224 -8.01 19.15 6.50
N TYR A 225 -7.50 18.44 7.50
CA TYR A 225 -7.62 18.86 8.91
C TYR A 225 -6.83 20.12 9.24
N TYR A 226 -5.71 20.37 8.55
CA TYR A 226 -4.97 21.62 8.65
C TYR A 226 -5.83 22.80 8.18
N ARG A 227 -6.56 22.66 7.06
CA ARG A 227 -7.50 23.72 6.61
C ARG A 227 -8.51 24.11 7.69
N GLU A 228 -9.05 23.12 8.40
CA GLU A 228 -10.07 23.35 9.43
C GLU A 228 -9.51 23.95 10.72
N SER A 229 -8.33 23.50 11.15
CA SER A 229 -7.82 23.76 12.50
C SER A 229 -6.61 24.69 12.55
N GLN A 230 -5.89 24.84 11.43
CA GLN A 230 -4.58 25.48 11.36
C GLN A 230 -3.56 24.90 12.35
N ASP A 231 -3.76 23.67 12.82
CA ASP A 231 -2.85 22.98 13.74
C ASP A 231 -1.59 22.50 13.00
N GLN A 232 -0.43 22.97 13.47
CA GLN A 232 0.88 22.65 12.91
C GLN A 232 1.15 21.14 12.85
N PHE A 233 0.59 20.36 13.77
CA PHE A 233 0.70 18.91 13.74
C PHE A 233 0.31 18.34 12.37
N TRP A 234 -0.81 18.80 11.81
CA TRP A 234 -1.30 18.30 10.53
C TRP A 234 -0.43 18.77 9.37
N LEU A 235 0.05 20.01 9.42
CA LEU A 235 0.96 20.52 8.41
C LEU A 235 2.27 19.70 8.38
N ASP A 236 2.85 19.41 9.54
CA ASP A 236 4.08 18.60 9.63
C ASP A 236 3.88 17.19 9.03
N ARG A 237 2.71 16.57 9.27
CA ARG A 237 2.35 15.27 8.67
C ARG A 237 2.23 15.34 7.15
N ALA A 238 1.60 16.40 6.64
CA ALA A 238 1.43 16.62 5.21
C ALA A 238 2.78 16.85 4.51
N GLU A 239 3.62 17.73 5.06
CA GLU A 239 4.94 18.02 4.52
C GLU A 239 5.85 16.79 4.53
N HIS A 240 5.80 15.98 5.59
CA HIS A 240 6.51 14.70 5.64
C HIS A 240 6.07 13.75 4.52
N ALA A 241 4.76 13.63 4.27
CA ALA A 241 4.24 12.79 3.19
C ALA A 241 4.70 13.28 1.81
N ILE A 242 4.68 14.60 1.57
CA ILE A 242 5.15 15.21 0.33
C ILE A 242 6.63 14.93 0.10
N GLN A 243 7.48 15.20 1.09
CA GLN A 243 8.92 14.93 1.01
C GLN A 243 9.23 13.46 0.70
N LYS A 244 8.48 12.52 1.31
CA LYS A 244 8.63 11.09 0.99
C LYS A 244 8.24 10.76 -0.45
N MET A 245 7.14 11.32 -0.92
CA MET A 245 6.68 11.11 -2.30
C MET A 245 7.63 11.73 -3.32
N GLU A 246 8.28 12.86 -3.02
CA GLU A 246 9.33 13.46 -3.86
C GLU A 246 10.51 12.52 -4.02
N VAL A 247 11.04 11.99 -2.91
CA VAL A 247 12.12 10.99 -2.94
C VAL A 247 11.71 9.77 -3.76
N TRP A 248 10.49 9.25 -3.58
CA TRP A 248 10.04 8.07 -4.30
C TRP A 248 9.73 8.32 -5.78
N THR A 249 9.31 9.53 -6.15
CA THR A 249 9.09 9.92 -7.54
C THR A 249 10.41 9.91 -8.33
N ALA A 250 11.53 10.25 -7.69
CA ALA A 250 12.85 10.10 -8.29
C ALA A 250 13.23 8.64 -8.59
N GLU A 251 12.64 7.69 -7.87
CA GLU A 251 12.86 6.25 -8.07
C GLU A 251 11.93 5.69 -9.15
N SER A 252 10.64 6.04 -9.11
CA SER A 252 9.65 5.63 -10.12
C SER A 252 8.57 6.70 -10.34
N VAL A 253 8.75 7.50 -11.38
CA VAL A 253 7.74 8.47 -11.84
C VAL A 253 6.39 7.79 -12.03
N TRP A 254 6.37 6.58 -12.62
CA TRP A 254 5.13 5.86 -12.90
C TRP A 254 4.28 5.59 -11.65
N ASN A 255 4.91 5.24 -10.53
CA ASN A 255 4.18 4.78 -9.35
C ASN A 255 3.77 5.91 -8.40
N PHE A 256 4.51 7.03 -8.43
CA PHE A 256 4.46 8.04 -7.37
C PHE A 256 4.11 9.46 -7.84
N GLU A 257 4.36 9.81 -9.10
CA GLU A 257 4.20 11.19 -9.59
C GLU A 257 2.79 11.73 -9.38
N ASN A 258 1.78 10.91 -9.67
CA ASN A 258 0.39 11.34 -9.56
C ASN A 258 -0.04 11.59 -8.11
N LYS A 259 0.46 10.80 -7.16
CA LYS A 259 0.25 10.99 -5.71
C LYS A 259 0.93 12.25 -5.21
N LEU A 260 2.16 12.51 -5.67
CA LEU A 260 2.89 13.72 -5.34
C LEU A 260 2.15 14.97 -5.82
N PHE A 261 1.69 14.98 -7.07
CA PHE A 261 0.92 16.11 -7.61
C PHE A 261 -0.36 16.35 -6.82
N LEU A 262 -1.09 15.30 -6.44
CA LEU A 262 -2.32 15.47 -5.67
C LEU A 262 -2.07 16.03 -4.26
N LEU A 263 -1.01 15.56 -3.58
CA LEU A 263 -0.62 16.13 -2.29
C LEU A 263 -0.18 17.60 -2.41
N GLN A 264 0.59 17.93 -3.45
CA GLN A 264 1.00 19.32 -3.72
C GLN A 264 -0.22 20.20 -4.05
N ALA A 265 -1.21 19.68 -4.77
CA ALA A 265 -2.45 20.39 -5.07
C ALA A 265 -3.22 20.72 -3.79
N GLU A 266 -3.49 19.71 -2.95
CA GLU A 266 -4.16 19.89 -1.66
C GLU A 266 -3.38 20.84 -0.74
N ARG A 267 -2.04 20.83 -0.81
CA ARG A 267 -1.19 21.74 -0.06
C ARG A 267 -1.40 23.18 -0.52
N HIS A 268 -1.29 23.46 -1.82
CA HIS A 268 -1.57 24.79 -2.35
C HIS A 268 -2.99 25.25 -2.01
N TYR A 269 -3.97 24.36 -2.10
CA TYR A 269 -5.35 24.64 -1.71
C TYR A 269 -5.46 25.00 -0.22
N ALA A 270 -4.73 24.29 0.65
CA ALA A 270 -4.73 24.57 2.08
C ALA A 270 -4.15 25.94 2.45
N PHE A 271 -3.26 26.49 1.61
CA PHE A 271 -2.71 27.84 1.75
C PHE A 271 -3.48 28.92 0.96
N GLY A 272 -4.59 28.56 0.30
CA GLY A 272 -5.39 29.49 -0.51
C GLY A 272 -4.76 29.84 -1.86
N GLU A 273 -3.74 29.12 -2.31
CA GLU A 273 -3.07 29.32 -3.60
C GLU A 273 -3.84 28.61 -4.74
N MET A 274 -5.06 29.09 -5.02
CA MET A 274 -6.02 28.39 -5.89
C MET A 274 -5.49 28.08 -7.30
N ASP A 275 -4.80 29.03 -7.94
CA ASP A 275 -4.29 28.84 -9.31
C ASP A 275 -3.25 27.72 -9.37
N ARG A 276 -2.35 27.67 -8.39
CA ARG A 276 -1.33 26.62 -8.28
C ARG A 276 -1.95 25.27 -7.92
N ALA A 277 -2.97 25.27 -7.06
CA ALA A 277 -3.72 24.06 -6.75
C ALA A 277 -4.37 23.49 -8.02
N ALA A 278 -5.07 24.32 -8.80
CA ALA A 278 -5.72 23.93 -10.04
C ALA A 278 -4.73 23.35 -11.07
N GLU A 279 -3.56 23.97 -11.24
CA GLU A 279 -2.49 23.43 -12.09
C GLU A 279 -2.05 22.03 -11.63
N LYS A 280 -1.84 21.85 -10.33
CA LYS A 280 -1.41 20.57 -9.75
C LYS A 280 -2.48 19.48 -9.83
N TYR A 281 -3.76 19.81 -9.63
CA TYR A 281 -4.86 18.85 -9.85
C TYR A 281 -4.88 18.36 -11.30
N LYS A 282 -4.73 19.26 -12.28
CA LYS A 282 -4.66 18.89 -13.70
C LYS A 282 -3.48 17.95 -13.98
N LEU A 283 -2.31 18.25 -13.43
CA LEU A 283 -1.14 17.36 -13.55
C LEU A 283 -1.37 15.99 -12.88
N ALA A 284 -2.05 15.96 -11.73
CA ALA A 284 -2.41 14.72 -11.04
C ALA A 284 -3.38 13.86 -11.88
N GLN A 285 -4.37 14.47 -12.52
CA GLN A 285 -5.32 13.81 -13.43
C GLN A 285 -4.58 13.22 -14.65
N GLU A 286 -3.78 14.03 -15.33
CA GLU A 286 -3.01 13.62 -16.51
C GLU A 286 -2.02 12.49 -16.19
N SER A 287 -1.29 12.61 -15.08
CA SER A 287 -0.35 11.58 -14.61
C SER A 287 -1.07 10.29 -14.21
N SER A 288 -2.17 10.36 -13.46
CA SER A 288 -2.96 9.18 -13.07
C SER A 288 -3.48 8.42 -14.27
N LYS A 289 -3.98 9.14 -15.28
CA LYS A 289 -4.46 8.56 -16.55
C LYS A 289 -3.32 7.88 -17.32
N LYS A 290 -2.20 8.59 -17.49
CA LYS A 290 -1.00 8.09 -18.17
C LYS A 290 -0.46 6.82 -17.51
N HIS A 291 -0.43 6.80 -16.18
CA HIS A 291 0.12 5.70 -15.38
C HIS A 291 -0.92 4.63 -14.99
N ARG A 292 -2.16 4.75 -15.49
CA ARG A 292 -3.25 3.78 -15.34
C ARG A 292 -3.71 3.57 -13.90
N PHE A 293 -3.71 4.63 -13.09
CA PHE A 293 -4.33 4.67 -11.77
C PHE A 293 -5.73 5.28 -11.87
N VAL A 294 -6.68 4.57 -12.47
CA VAL A 294 -8.04 5.09 -12.80
C VAL A 294 -8.78 5.62 -11.57
N HIS A 295 -8.65 4.94 -10.43
CA HIS A 295 -9.26 5.37 -9.18
C HIS A 295 -8.62 6.65 -8.60
N GLU A 296 -7.33 6.88 -8.84
CA GLU A 296 -6.64 8.12 -8.44
C GLU A 296 -6.91 9.26 -9.44
N GLU A 297 -7.14 8.95 -10.72
CA GLU A 297 -7.67 9.90 -11.72
C GLU A 297 -9.05 10.39 -11.29
N ALA A 298 -9.96 9.47 -10.91
CA ALA A 298 -11.28 9.82 -10.41
C ALA A 298 -11.19 10.70 -9.15
N LEU A 299 -10.29 10.37 -8.22
CA LEU A 299 -10.06 11.17 -7.02
C LEU A 299 -9.57 12.59 -7.34
N ALA A 300 -8.62 12.71 -8.27
CA ALA A 300 -8.09 14.00 -8.71
C ALA A 300 -9.10 14.85 -9.51
N CYS A 301 -10.13 14.23 -10.09
CA CYS A 301 -11.25 14.93 -10.74
C CYS A 301 -12.34 15.39 -9.76
N GLU A 302 -12.46 14.73 -8.62
CA GLU A 302 -13.45 15.05 -7.60
C GLU A 302 -13.01 16.19 -6.67
N LEU A 303 -11.70 16.28 -6.41
CA LEU A 303 -11.06 17.36 -5.66
C LEU A 303 -10.87 18.62 -6.52
#